data_AF-A0A3N5XFG8-F1
#
_entry.id   AF-A0A3N5XFG8-F1
#
_cell.length_a   1.000
_cell.length_b   1.000
_cell.length_c   1.000
_cell.angle_alpha   90.00
_cell.angle_beta   90.00
_cell.angle_gamma   90.00
#
_symmetry.space_group_name_H-M   'P 1'
#
loop_
_entity.id
_entity.type
_entity.pdbx_description
1 polymer ?
#
loop_
_entity_poly.entity_id
_entity_poly.type
_entity_poly.pdbx_seq_one_letter_code
_entity_poly.pdbx_strand_id
1 'polypeptide(L)'
;MILDAMRDAGTAELYVPIDVSASFLGQTAACLRREYPRLLVEPAIADISEELNLPRRLPRPALYAFLGGTIGNFYPPAAIRLLSRVRSTMWSGDRFLMGVDLRKDVARIEAAYNDARGVTAEFNRNMLRVLNYELGADFEPLAFDHRAFYESEAHRIEMHLVAREPQLITIPGIGVVRFGAGESLRTEISCKHDRQSVAQLFEAAGLELEEWRTDEESLFGLVVGARA
;
A
#
# COMPACT_ATOMS: atom_id res chain seq x y z
N MET A 1 -16.13 7.78 -10.91
CA MET A 1 -15.35 6.86 -10.04
C MET A 1 -15.89 5.44 -10.16
N ILE A 2 -15.21 4.41 -9.61
CA ILE A 2 -15.68 2.99 -9.69
C ILE A 2 -17.11 2.85 -9.16
N LEU A 3 -17.42 3.47 -8.02
CA LEU A 3 -18.76 3.42 -7.42
C LEU A 3 -19.82 4.11 -8.30
N ASP A 4 -19.48 5.19 -9.01
CA ASP A 4 -20.39 5.79 -9.99
C ASP A 4 -20.69 4.81 -11.12
N ALA A 5 -19.67 4.18 -11.69
CA ALA A 5 -19.85 3.23 -12.78
C ALA A 5 -20.70 2.03 -12.34
N MET A 6 -20.50 1.52 -11.12
CA MET A 6 -21.33 0.45 -10.55
C MET A 6 -22.76 0.92 -10.27
N ARG A 7 -22.95 2.16 -9.78
CA ARG A 7 -24.28 2.74 -9.55
C ARG A 7 -25.04 2.87 -10.86
N ASP A 8 -24.40 3.42 -11.88
CA ASP A 8 -25.00 3.69 -13.19
C ASP A 8 -25.29 2.37 -13.93
N ALA A 9 -24.51 1.32 -13.68
CA ALA A 9 -24.78 -0.04 -14.14
C ALA A 9 -25.82 -0.81 -13.29
N GLY A 10 -26.29 -0.24 -12.17
CA GLY A 10 -27.26 -0.88 -11.28
C GLY A 10 -26.69 -2.04 -10.43
N THR A 11 -25.38 -2.10 -10.24
CA THR A 11 -24.66 -3.19 -9.53
C THR A 11 -24.03 -2.75 -8.21
N ALA A 12 -24.15 -1.48 -7.83
CA ALA A 12 -23.64 -0.94 -6.57
C ALA A 12 -24.53 -1.32 -5.36
N GLU A 13 -24.46 -2.58 -4.94
CA GLU A 13 -25.22 -3.09 -3.79
C GLU A 13 -24.49 -2.94 -2.46
N LEU A 14 -23.22 -3.38 -2.40
CA LEU A 14 -22.40 -3.41 -1.20
C LEU A 14 -20.99 -2.90 -1.49
N TYR A 15 -20.48 -2.02 -0.62
CA TYR A 15 -19.09 -1.61 -0.58
C TYR A 15 -18.48 -1.89 0.80
N VAL A 16 -17.38 -2.63 0.81
CA VAL A 16 -16.64 -3.01 2.02
C VAL A 16 -15.28 -2.31 1.99
N PRO A 17 -15.15 -1.08 2.53
CA PRO A 17 -13.85 -0.46 2.68
C PRO A 17 -13.06 -1.16 3.79
N ILE A 18 -11.76 -1.36 3.56
CA ILE A 18 -10.85 -2.05 4.49
C ILE A 18 -9.67 -1.13 4.77
N ASP A 19 -9.40 -0.87 6.05
CA ASP A 19 -8.26 -0.06 6.50
C ASP A 19 -7.89 -0.43 7.94
N VAL A 20 -6.64 -0.21 8.33
CA VAL A 20 -6.19 -0.36 9.73
C VAL A 20 -6.67 0.80 10.61
N SER A 21 -6.96 1.96 10.02
CA SER A 21 -7.40 3.17 10.72
C SER A 21 -8.91 3.21 10.91
N ALA A 22 -9.36 2.82 12.10
CA ALA A 22 -10.78 2.84 12.47
C ALA A 22 -11.45 4.22 12.31
N SER A 23 -10.72 5.29 12.65
CA SER A 23 -11.24 6.66 12.59
C SER A 23 -11.41 7.13 11.14
N PHE A 24 -10.42 6.89 10.29
CA PHE A 24 -10.49 7.21 8.86
C PHE A 24 -11.60 6.41 8.17
N LEU A 25 -11.68 5.13 8.49
CA LEU A 25 -12.67 4.23 7.91
C LEU A 25 -14.10 4.61 8.29
N GLY A 26 -14.33 5.00 9.56
CA GLY A 26 -15.62 5.48 10.04
C GLY A 26 -16.08 6.76 9.34
N GLN A 27 -15.17 7.72 9.15
CA GLN A 27 -15.45 8.96 8.41
C GLN A 27 -15.77 8.69 6.94
N THR A 28 -14.97 7.82 6.30
CA THR A 28 -15.18 7.40 4.91
C THR A 28 -16.54 6.74 4.73
N ALA A 29 -16.90 5.81 5.61
CA ALA A 29 -18.20 5.14 5.56
C ALA A 29 -19.38 6.10 5.74
N ALA A 30 -19.27 7.08 6.65
CA ALA A 30 -20.29 8.09 6.84
C ALA A 30 -20.47 8.99 5.60
N CYS A 31 -19.36 9.37 4.94
CA CYS A 31 -19.41 10.14 3.72
C CYS A 31 -20.09 9.36 2.58
N LEU A 32 -19.67 8.11 2.36
CA LEU A 32 -20.20 7.26 1.29
C LEU A 32 -21.69 6.95 1.46
N ARG A 33 -22.17 6.71 2.68
CA ARG A 33 -23.62 6.49 2.94
C ARG A 33 -24.47 7.71 2.57
N ARG A 34 -23.91 8.92 2.69
CA ARG A 34 -24.59 10.16 2.30
C ARG A 34 -24.56 10.37 0.79
N GLU A 35 -23.44 10.05 0.13
CA GLU A 35 -23.24 10.23 -1.31
C GLU A 35 -23.97 9.15 -2.14
N TYR A 36 -24.07 7.92 -1.61
CA TYR A 36 -24.73 6.77 -2.24
C TYR A 36 -25.80 6.19 -1.31
N PRO A 37 -27.01 6.80 -1.20
CA PRO A 37 -28.02 6.39 -0.21
C PRO A 37 -28.55 4.96 -0.36
N ARG A 38 -28.38 4.33 -1.52
CA ARG A 38 -28.78 2.93 -1.79
C ARG A 38 -27.64 1.92 -1.61
N LEU A 39 -26.41 2.39 -1.43
CA LEU A 39 -25.23 1.54 -1.26
C LEU A 39 -25.13 1.10 0.21
N LEU A 40 -25.11 -0.20 0.45
CA LEU A 40 -24.72 -0.71 1.76
C LEU A 40 -23.22 -0.50 1.94
N VAL A 41 -22.81 0.12 3.04
CA VAL A 41 -21.40 0.35 3.36
C VAL A 41 -21.07 -0.36 4.66
N GLU A 42 -20.23 -1.40 4.57
CA GLU A 42 -19.82 -2.24 5.70
C GLU A 42 -18.29 -2.13 5.91
N PRO A 43 -17.82 -1.16 6.72
CA PRO A 43 -16.40 -1.00 6.97
C PRO A 43 -15.82 -2.20 7.74
N ALA A 44 -14.66 -2.69 7.30
CA ALA A 44 -13.91 -3.73 8.00
C ALA A 44 -12.54 -3.20 8.44
N ILE A 45 -12.30 -3.16 9.75
CA ILE A 45 -10.99 -2.80 10.29
C ILE A 45 -10.10 -4.04 10.22
N ALA A 46 -9.09 -4.00 9.36
CA ALA A 46 -8.17 -5.12 9.20
C ALA A 46 -6.81 -4.66 8.70
N ASP A 47 -5.77 -5.37 9.14
CA ASP A 47 -4.48 -5.35 8.45
C ASP A 47 -4.55 -6.30 7.26
N ILE A 48 -4.38 -5.75 6.06
CA ILE A 48 -4.35 -6.52 4.81
C ILE A 48 -3.16 -7.50 4.75
N SER A 49 -2.13 -7.25 5.56
CA SER A 49 -0.97 -8.13 5.71
C SER A 49 -1.30 -9.43 6.46
N GLU A 50 -2.47 -9.50 7.11
CA GLU A 50 -2.99 -10.63 7.88
C GLU A 50 -4.19 -11.31 7.17
N GLU A 51 -4.91 -12.18 7.88
CA GLU A 51 -6.11 -12.84 7.35
C GLU A 51 -7.27 -11.84 7.11
N LEU A 52 -7.82 -11.86 5.88
CA LEU A 52 -8.94 -11.01 5.49
C LEU A 52 -10.26 -11.63 5.92
N ASN A 53 -10.81 -11.13 7.02
CA ASN A 53 -12.13 -11.50 7.51
C ASN A 53 -13.23 -10.69 6.80
N LEU A 54 -13.54 -11.07 5.56
CA LEU A 54 -14.60 -10.44 4.78
C LEU A 54 -16.00 -10.86 5.28
N PRO A 55 -17.04 -10.04 5.07
CA PRO A 55 -18.42 -10.42 5.34
C PRO A 55 -18.77 -11.78 4.68
N ARG A 56 -19.42 -12.67 5.43
CA ARG A 56 -19.73 -14.05 4.97
C ARG A 56 -20.62 -14.11 3.71
N ARG A 57 -21.36 -13.04 3.40
CA ARG A 57 -22.25 -12.94 2.24
C ARG A 57 -21.93 -11.67 1.47
N LEU A 58 -21.04 -11.77 0.49
CA LEU A 58 -20.82 -10.74 -0.51
C LEU A 58 -21.78 -10.97 -1.69
N PRO A 59 -22.47 -9.94 -2.22
CA PRO A 59 -23.08 -10.00 -3.54
C PRO A 59 -22.03 -10.40 -4.58
N ARG A 60 -22.44 -11.22 -5.56
CA ARG A 60 -21.54 -11.76 -6.59
C ARG A 60 -22.11 -11.47 -7.99
N PRO A 61 -21.26 -11.21 -9.01
CA PRO A 61 -19.80 -11.13 -8.93
C PRO A 61 -19.33 -9.89 -8.14
N ALA A 62 -18.19 -10.03 -7.44
CA ALA A 62 -17.57 -8.97 -6.65
C ALA A 62 -16.30 -8.44 -7.33
N LEU A 63 -16.05 -7.14 -7.16
CA LEU A 63 -14.81 -6.48 -7.55
C LEU A 63 -13.96 -6.21 -6.31
N TYR A 64 -12.79 -6.83 -6.25
CA TYR A 64 -11.77 -6.58 -5.24
C TYR A 64 -10.84 -5.49 -5.78
N ALA A 65 -10.74 -4.34 -5.11
CA ALA A 65 -9.93 -3.22 -5.57
C ALA A 65 -8.75 -2.97 -4.62
N PHE A 66 -7.52 -3.03 -5.14
CA PHE A 66 -6.30 -2.70 -4.42
C PHE A 66 -5.48 -1.66 -5.20
N LEU A 67 -5.71 -0.38 -4.89
CA LEU A 67 -5.29 0.75 -5.72
C LEU A 67 -4.14 1.54 -5.09
N GLY A 68 -3.66 2.56 -5.81
CA GLY A 68 -2.67 3.52 -5.30
C GLY A 68 -1.21 3.07 -5.40
N GLY A 69 -0.94 1.87 -5.91
CA GLY A 69 0.43 1.34 -6.00
C GLY A 69 0.93 0.70 -4.71
N THR A 70 0.07 0.54 -3.70
CA THR A 70 0.41 -0.01 -2.37
C THR A 70 1.00 -1.41 -2.41
N ILE A 71 0.72 -2.21 -3.45
CA ILE A 71 1.39 -3.51 -3.65
C ILE A 71 2.91 -3.38 -3.73
N GLY A 72 3.41 -2.23 -4.19
CA GLY A 72 4.85 -1.92 -4.24
C GLY A 72 5.51 -1.89 -2.86
N ASN A 73 4.75 -1.69 -1.79
CA ASN A 73 5.28 -1.65 -0.42
C ASN A 73 5.61 -3.03 0.15
N PHE A 74 5.33 -4.09 -0.61
CA PHE A 74 5.61 -5.46 -0.22
C PHE A 74 6.76 -6.04 -1.04
N TYR A 75 7.68 -6.74 -0.38
CA TYR A 75 8.64 -7.58 -1.08
C TYR A 75 7.92 -8.66 -1.89
N PRO A 76 8.49 -9.17 -3.00
CA PRO A 76 7.80 -10.12 -3.87
C PRO A 76 7.17 -11.32 -3.14
N PRO A 77 7.84 -11.99 -2.17
CA PRO A 77 7.20 -13.08 -1.42
C PRO A 77 5.99 -12.64 -0.58
N ALA A 78 6.03 -11.43 -0.01
CA ALA A 78 4.92 -10.87 0.77
C ALA A 78 3.76 -10.42 -0.14
N ALA A 79 4.07 -9.82 -1.28
CA ALA A 79 3.09 -9.46 -2.31
C ALA A 79 2.34 -10.71 -2.81
N ILE A 80 3.07 -11.79 -3.13
CA ILE A 80 2.47 -13.06 -3.53
C ILE A 80 1.55 -13.61 -2.45
N ARG A 81 1.98 -13.62 -1.17
CA ARG A 81 1.12 -14.07 -0.06
C ARG A 81 -0.16 -13.24 0.06
N LEU A 82 -0.07 -11.91 -0.03
CA LEU A 82 -1.23 -11.03 -0.02
C LEU A 82 -2.20 -11.37 -1.16
N LEU A 83 -1.69 -11.47 -2.38
CA LEU A 83 -2.50 -11.77 -3.57
C LEU A 83 -3.12 -13.18 -3.50
N SER A 84 -2.38 -14.19 -3.01
CA SER A 84 -2.90 -15.54 -2.80
C SER A 84 -4.04 -15.58 -1.78
N ARG A 85 -3.98 -14.74 -0.72
CA ARG A 85 -5.07 -14.59 0.25
C ARG A 85 -6.28 -13.92 -0.38
N VAL A 86 -6.10 -12.87 -1.17
CA VAL A 86 -7.22 -12.26 -1.92
C VAL A 86 -7.85 -13.32 -2.82
N ARG A 87 -7.04 -14.02 -3.62
CA ARG A 87 -7.46 -15.09 -4.51
C ARG A 87 -8.26 -16.17 -3.80
N SER A 88 -7.86 -16.58 -2.58
CA SER A 88 -8.57 -17.64 -1.84
C SER A 88 -10.02 -17.26 -1.49
N THR A 89 -10.31 -15.96 -1.36
CA THR A 89 -11.66 -15.43 -1.08
C THR A 89 -12.52 -15.20 -2.33
N MET A 90 -11.90 -15.17 -3.52
CA MET A 90 -12.57 -14.93 -4.80
C MET A 90 -13.30 -16.17 -5.34
N TRP A 91 -14.43 -15.96 -5.99
CA TRP A 91 -15.17 -16.92 -6.81
C TRP A 91 -14.88 -16.72 -8.30
N SER A 92 -15.23 -17.70 -9.15
CA SER A 92 -14.91 -17.69 -10.59
C SER A 92 -15.44 -16.47 -11.36
N GLY A 93 -16.52 -15.84 -10.87
CA GLY A 93 -17.07 -14.62 -11.49
C GLY A 93 -16.44 -13.32 -10.99
N ASP A 94 -15.63 -13.36 -9.94
CA ASP A 94 -15.07 -12.15 -9.33
C ASP A 94 -13.88 -11.62 -10.12
N ARG A 95 -13.57 -10.34 -9.91
CA ARG A 95 -12.40 -9.69 -10.50
C ARG A 95 -11.57 -8.98 -9.45
N PHE A 96 -10.26 -8.96 -9.68
CA PHE A 96 -9.30 -8.20 -8.90
C PHE A 96 -8.79 -7.03 -9.74
N LEU A 97 -8.98 -5.81 -9.28
CA LEU A 97 -8.47 -4.60 -9.88
C LEU A 97 -7.30 -4.08 -9.04
N MET A 98 -6.11 -4.09 -9.61
CA MET A 98 -4.88 -3.67 -8.94
C MET A 98 -4.27 -2.46 -9.62
N GLY A 99 -3.91 -1.44 -8.83
CA GLY A 99 -3.10 -0.32 -9.28
C GLY A 99 -1.61 -0.57 -9.02
N VAL A 100 -0.78 -0.35 -10.03
CA VAL A 100 0.68 -0.52 -9.93
C VAL A 100 1.40 0.72 -10.42
N ASP A 101 2.40 1.16 -9.65
CA ASP A 101 3.30 2.21 -10.11
C ASP A 101 4.36 1.62 -11.05
N LEU A 102 4.49 2.19 -12.25
CA LEU A 102 5.29 1.59 -13.31
C LEU A 102 6.79 1.95 -13.23
N ARG A 103 7.63 1.06 -13.75
CA ARG A 103 9.04 1.39 -14.03
C ARG A 103 9.09 2.52 -15.05
N LYS A 104 9.85 3.57 -14.76
CA LYS A 104 9.95 4.80 -15.55
C LYS A 104 11.28 5.49 -15.28
N ASP A 105 11.45 6.71 -15.78
CA ASP A 105 12.64 7.53 -15.54
C ASP A 105 12.99 7.63 -14.06
N VAL A 106 14.24 7.29 -13.72
CA VAL A 106 14.72 7.22 -12.33
C VAL A 106 14.66 8.58 -11.65
N ALA A 107 15.04 9.65 -12.34
CA ALA A 107 15.01 10.99 -11.76
C ALA A 107 13.58 11.42 -11.40
N ARG A 108 12.59 11.08 -12.24
CA ARG A 108 11.17 11.30 -11.95
C ARG A 108 10.70 10.49 -10.75
N ILE A 109 11.11 9.22 -10.64
CA ILE A 109 10.78 8.38 -9.48
C ILE A 109 11.39 8.99 -8.23
N GLU A 110 12.69 9.26 -8.20
CA GLU A 110 13.37 9.80 -7.01
C GLU A 110 12.84 11.17 -6.60
N ALA A 111 12.48 12.04 -7.56
CA ALA A 111 11.88 13.34 -7.27
C ALA A 111 10.50 13.23 -6.58
N ALA A 112 9.74 12.15 -6.84
CA ALA A 112 8.46 11.92 -6.19
C ALA A 112 8.61 11.55 -4.70
N TYR A 113 9.78 11.04 -4.28
CA TYR A 113 10.07 10.68 -2.90
C TYR A 113 11.01 11.66 -2.20
N ASN A 114 11.63 12.59 -2.93
CA ASN A 114 12.48 13.65 -2.43
C ASN A 114 11.87 15.03 -2.76
N ASP A 115 10.60 15.25 -2.43
CA ASP A 115 9.93 16.50 -2.77
C ASP A 115 10.64 17.72 -2.14
N ALA A 116 10.79 18.79 -2.93
CA ALA A 116 11.52 19.99 -2.50
C ALA A 116 10.86 20.73 -1.32
N ARG A 117 9.61 20.42 -0.99
CA ARG A 117 8.88 21.00 0.15
C ARG A 117 9.16 20.24 1.45
N GLY A 118 9.87 19.12 1.41
CA GLY A 118 10.24 18.31 2.57
C GLY A 118 9.07 17.54 3.19
N VAL A 119 7.95 17.39 2.48
CA VAL A 119 6.75 16.71 3.00
C VAL A 119 7.02 15.23 3.21
N THR A 120 7.69 14.58 2.27
CA THR A 120 8.05 13.16 2.32
C THR A 120 9.09 12.88 3.41
N ALA A 121 10.02 13.82 3.63
CA ALA A 121 11.00 13.72 4.71
C ALA A 121 10.32 13.77 6.10
N GLU A 122 9.36 14.68 6.30
CA GLU A 122 8.59 14.73 7.55
C GLU A 122 7.64 13.55 7.73
N PHE A 123 7.04 13.06 6.64
CA PHE A 123 6.26 11.82 6.66
C PHE A 123 7.13 10.63 7.11
N ASN A 124 8.33 10.49 6.56
CA ASN A 124 9.24 9.41 6.95
C ASN A 124 9.65 9.51 8.44
N ARG A 125 10.06 10.70 8.89
CA ARG A 125 10.40 10.95 10.30
C ARG A 125 9.24 10.73 11.27
N ASN A 126 7.99 10.83 10.80
CA ASN A 126 6.83 10.60 11.64
C ASN A 126 6.82 9.20 12.27
N MET A 127 7.39 8.19 11.61
CA MET A 127 7.52 6.86 12.20
C MET A 127 8.27 6.88 13.53
N LEU A 128 9.33 7.69 13.66
CA LEU A 128 10.07 7.83 14.93
C LEU A 128 9.20 8.45 16.03
N ARG A 129 8.36 9.43 15.66
CA ARG A 129 7.39 10.05 16.59
C ARG A 129 6.34 9.04 17.05
N VAL A 130 5.87 8.17 16.16
CA VAL A 130 4.96 7.07 16.50
C VAL A 130 5.64 6.09 17.45
N LEU A 131 6.88 5.69 17.20
CA LEU A 131 7.63 4.82 18.13
C LEU A 131 7.80 5.46 19.52
N ASN A 132 8.08 6.76 19.59
CA ASN A 132 8.16 7.47 20.85
C ASN A 132 6.83 7.47 21.60
N TYR A 133 5.73 7.71 20.88
CA TYR A 133 4.40 7.77 21.47
C TYR A 133 3.89 6.40 21.93
N GLU A 134 3.96 5.38 21.06
CA GLU A 134 3.39 4.06 21.31
C GLU A 134 4.25 3.20 22.25
N LEU A 135 5.58 3.33 22.16
CA LEU A 135 6.52 2.48 22.91
C LEU A 135 7.27 3.23 24.03
N GLY A 136 7.06 4.54 24.17
CA GLY A 136 7.84 5.36 25.09
C GLY A 136 9.32 5.48 24.72
N ALA A 137 9.65 5.29 23.44
CA ALA A 137 11.01 5.48 22.94
C ALA A 137 11.42 6.96 22.98
N ASP A 138 12.73 7.22 22.87
CA ASP A 138 13.32 8.57 22.97
C ASP A 138 14.08 8.98 21.70
N PHE A 139 13.62 8.57 20.51
CA PHE A 139 14.18 9.05 19.25
C PHE A 139 14.10 10.58 19.14
N GLU A 140 15.18 11.23 18.70
CA GLU A 140 15.15 12.63 18.23
C GLU A 140 14.98 12.63 16.70
N PRO A 141 13.79 12.88 16.14
CA PRO A 141 13.57 12.73 14.71
C PRO A 141 14.44 13.64 13.84
N LEU A 142 14.83 14.82 14.34
CA LEU A 142 15.68 15.75 13.60
C LEU A 142 17.16 15.34 13.59
N ALA A 143 17.56 14.35 14.38
CA ALA A 143 18.88 13.73 14.31
C ALA A 143 19.01 12.75 13.13
N PHE A 144 17.92 12.48 12.40
CA PHE A 144 17.90 11.58 11.26
C PHE A 144 17.59 12.33 9.94
N ASP A 145 18.46 12.16 8.96
CA ASP A 145 18.26 12.64 7.60
C ASP A 145 17.42 11.69 6.78
N HIS A 146 16.44 12.25 6.07
CA HIS A 146 15.71 11.50 5.06
C HIS A 146 16.61 11.24 3.85
N ARG A 147 16.60 9.99 3.38
CA ARG A 147 17.26 9.59 2.12
C ARG A 147 16.35 8.64 1.36
N ALA A 148 15.91 9.03 0.17
CA ALA A 148 15.23 8.14 -0.77
C ALA A 148 16.04 7.98 -2.06
N PHE A 149 16.23 6.74 -2.51
CA PHE A 149 16.95 6.42 -3.74
C PHE A 149 16.33 5.23 -4.45
N TYR A 150 16.51 5.16 -5.77
CA TYR A 150 16.05 4.03 -6.57
C TYR A 150 17.12 2.94 -6.63
N GLU A 151 16.80 1.77 -6.09
CA GLU A 151 17.61 0.56 -6.20
C GLU A 151 17.29 -0.13 -7.53
N SER A 152 18.19 0.03 -8.49
CA SER A 152 17.98 -0.39 -9.88
C SER A 152 17.86 -1.91 -10.05
N GLU A 153 18.59 -2.71 -9.27
CA GLU A 153 18.56 -4.18 -9.38
C GLU A 153 17.24 -4.75 -8.84
N ALA A 154 16.73 -4.14 -7.76
CA ALA A 154 15.48 -4.54 -7.13
C ALA A 154 14.25 -3.83 -7.71
N HIS A 155 14.46 -2.87 -8.62
CA HIS A 155 13.43 -2.04 -9.23
C HIS A 155 12.49 -1.39 -8.21
N ARG A 156 13.05 -0.75 -7.17
CA ARG A 156 12.27 -0.15 -6.08
C ARG A 156 12.89 1.13 -5.57
N ILE A 157 12.07 2.01 -5.03
CA ILE A 157 12.55 3.04 -4.12
C ILE A 157 12.80 2.40 -2.75
N GLU A 158 13.88 2.80 -2.10
CA GLU A 158 14.07 2.61 -0.67
C GLU A 158 14.08 3.97 0.02
N MET A 159 13.33 4.09 1.11
CA MET A 159 13.35 5.27 1.98
C MET A 159 14.04 4.92 3.29
N HIS A 160 14.99 5.76 3.68
CA HIS A 160 15.81 5.59 4.86
C HIS A 160 15.80 6.83 5.75
N LEU A 161 16.03 6.60 7.03
CA LEU A 161 16.40 7.59 8.02
C LEU A 161 17.86 7.34 8.43
N VAL A 162 18.73 8.31 8.17
CA VAL A 162 20.18 8.20 8.36
C VAL A 162 20.60 9.02 9.57
N ALA A 163 21.18 8.39 10.58
CA ALA A 163 21.64 9.09 11.78
C ALA A 163 22.77 10.07 11.43
N ARG A 164 22.62 11.35 11.79
CA ARG A 164 23.65 12.39 11.54
C ARG A 164 24.89 12.21 12.42
N GLU A 165 24.68 11.72 13.62
CA GLU A 165 25.69 11.49 14.65
C GLU A 165 25.31 10.22 15.43
N PRO A 166 26.22 9.65 16.25
CA PRO A 166 25.90 8.45 17.01
C PRO A 166 24.68 8.69 17.92
N GLN A 167 23.68 7.82 17.85
CA GLN A 167 22.45 7.89 18.65
C GLN A 167 22.40 6.73 19.64
N LEU A 168 21.88 7.01 20.84
CA LEU A 168 21.56 6.01 21.85
C LEU A 168 20.07 6.12 22.16
N ILE A 169 19.29 5.16 21.68
CA ILE A 169 17.84 5.18 21.81
C ILE A 169 17.41 4.15 22.85
N THR A 170 16.71 4.58 23.88
CA THR A 170 16.08 3.73 24.89
C THR A 170 14.66 3.40 24.46
N ILE A 171 14.34 2.10 24.39
CA ILE A 171 12.98 1.64 24.17
C ILE A 171 12.57 0.80 25.39
N PRO A 172 11.66 1.31 26.25
CA PRO A 172 11.16 0.59 27.40
C PRO A 172 10.74 -0.86 27.07
N GLY A 173 11.19 -1.82 27.88
CA GLY A 173 10.89 -3.25 27.70
C GLY A 173 11.70 -3.96 26.62
N ILE A 174 12.39 -3.24 25.71
CA ILE A 174 13.27 -3.83 24.69
C ILE A 174 14.74 -3.63 25.05
N GLY A 175 15.12 -2.41 25.47
CA GLY A 175 16.48 -2.05 25.85
C GLY A 175 17.03 -0.88 25.05
N VAL A 176 18.36 -0.86 24.88
CA VAL A 176 19.06 0.26 24.25
C VAL A 176 19.53 -0.11 22.85
N VAL A 177 19.09 0.64 21.86
CA VAL A 177 19.50 0.55 20.45
C VAL A 177 20.56 1.62 20.19
N ARG A 178 21.62 1.24 19.46
CA ARG A 178 22.72 2.14 19.09
C ARG A 178 22.71 2.35 17.60
N PHE A 179 22.86 3.61 17.17
CA PHE A 179 23.17 3.96 15.81
C PHE A 179 24.54 4.63 15.76
N GLY A 180 25.39 4.26 14.80
CA GLY A 180 26.56 5.02 14.43
C GLY A 180 26.22 6.24 13.57
N ALA A 181 27.15 7.19 13.45
CA ALA A 181 27.02 8.26 12.47
C ALA A 181 26.97 7.67 11.05
N GLY A 182 26.00 8.10 10.24
CA GLY A 182 25.75 7.59 8.90
C GLY A 182 25.02 6.24 8.86
N GLU A 183 24.70 5.62 10.00
CA GLU A 183 23.93 4.38 10.02
C GLU A 183 22.49 4.65 9.58
N SER A 184 21.94 3.78 8.74
CA SER A 184 20.63 3.97 8.12
C SER A 184 19.61 2.96 8.64
N LEU A 185 18.44 3.45 9.03
CA LEU A 185 17.23 2.67 9.22
C LEU A 185 16.40 2.71 7.94
N ARG A 186 16.18 1.56 7.29
CA ARG A 186 15.20 1.50 6.19
C ARG A 186 13.79 1.55 6.75
N THR A 187 12.98 2.40 6.17
CA THR A 187 11.65 2.78 6.64
C THR A 187 10.55 2.29 5.70
N GLU A 188 10.82 2.28 4.40
CA GLU A 188 9.86 1.87 3.38
C GLU A 188 10.58 1.36 2.14
N ILE A 189 9.90 0.49 1.41
CA ILE A 189 10.21 0.17 0.01
C ILE A 189 9.01 0.53 -0.85
N SER A 190 9.24 0.86 -2.13
CA SER A 190 8.17 0.96 -3.11
C SER A 190 8.64 0.39 -4.45
N CYS A 191 8.29 -0.88 -4.69
CA CYS A 191 8.59 -1.61 -5.91
C CYS A 191 7.84 -0.99 -7.10
N LYS A 192 8.54 -0.91 -8.23
CA LYS A 192 8.04 -0.42 -9.50
C LYS A 192 7.91 -1.58 -10.47
N HIS A 193 6.80 -1.61 -11.18
CA HIS A 193 6.38 -2.77 -11.94
C HIS A 193 6.38 -2.52 -13.44
N ASP A 194 6.55 -3.58 -14.19
CA ASP A 194 6.14 -3.67 -15.59
C ASP A 194 5.15 -4.83 -15.76
N ARG A 195 4.57 -4.94 -16.96
CA ARG A 195 3.57 -5.98 -17.25
C ARG A 195 4.08 -7.38 -16.97
N GLN A 196 5.35 -7.66 -17.26
CA GLN A 196 5.95 -8.98 -17.04
C GLN A 196 6.05 -9.31 -15.55
N SER A 197 6.55 -8.37 -14.74
CA SER A 197 6.67 -8.54 -13.29
C SER A 197 5.31 -8.74 -12.63
N VAL A 198 4.25 -8.07 -13.10
CA VAL A 198 2.88 -8.28 -12.58
C VAL A 198 2.31 -9.62 -13.01
N ALA A 199 2.52 -10.04 -14.27
CA ALA A 199 2.09 -11.36 -14.73
C ALA A 199 2.71 -12.48 -13.87
N GLN A 200 4.00 -12.37 -13.54
CA GLN A 200 4.70 -13.31 -12.65
C GLN A 200 4.14 -13.31 -11.23
N LEU A 201 3.83 -12.12 -10.68
CA LEU A 201 3.19 -12.01 -9.36
C LEU A 201 1.79 -12.65 -9.34
N PHE A 202 1.00 -12.42 -10.39
CA PHE A 202 -0.34 -12.98 -10.53
C PHE A 202 -0.29 -14.50 -10.67
N GLU A 203 0.55 -15.03 -11.56
CA GLU A 203 0.73 -16.47 -11.77
C GLU A 203 1.14 -17.16 -10.46
N ALA A 204 2.14 -16.62 -9.76
CA ALA A 204 2.60 -17.16 -8.47
C ALA A 204 1.53 -17.10 -7.37
N ALA A 205 0.55 -16.20 -7.49
CA ALA A 205 -0.58 -16.07 -6.58
C ALA A 205 -1.83 -16.86 -6.99
N GLY A 206 -1.81 -17.57 -8.12
CA GLY A 206 -2.96 -18.28 -8.68
C GLY A 206 -4.03 -17.35 -9.26
N LEU A 207 -3.61 -16.19 -9.77
CA LEU A 207 -4.40 -15.24 -10.53
C LEU A 207 -3.97 -15.24 -12.00
N GLU A 208 -4.91 -14.98 -12.89
CA GLU A 208 -4.67 -14.76 -14.32
C GLU A 208 -4.78 -13.26 -14.62
N LEU A 209 -3.86 -12.71 -15.41
CA LEU A 209 -3.93 -11.33 -15.90
C LEU A 209 -4.85 -11.27 -17.12
N GLU A 210 -6.02 -10.65 -16.98
CA GLU A 210 -7.00 -10.50 -18.06
C GLU A 210 -6.81 -9.19 -18.83
N GLU A 211 -6.68 -8.06 -18.11
CA GLU A 211 -6.51 -6.74 -18.73
C GLU A 211 -5.36 -5.95 -18.15
N TRP A 212 -4.73 -5.15 -19.01
CA TRP A 212 -3.68 -4.20 -18.66
C TRP A 212 -3.97 -2.87 -19.34
N ARG A 213 -4.12 -1.82 -18.54
CA ARG A 213 -4.32 -0.44 -19.00
C ARG A 213 -3.30 0.44 -18.32
N THR A 214 -2.83 1.46 -19.03
CA THR A 214 -1.96 2.49 -18.48
C THR A 214 -2.52 3.86 -18.81
N ASP A 215 -2.07 4.88 -18.10
CA ASP A 215 -2.20 6.26 -18.57
C ASP A 215 -1.38 6.50 -19.85
N GLU A 216 -1.60 7.64 -20.49
CA GLU A 216 -0.97 8.01 -21.77
C GLU A 216 0.56 8.05 -21.67
N GLU A 217 1.12 8.46 -20.53
CA GLU A 217 2.55 8.53 -20.28
C GLU A 217 3.13 7.21 -19.74
N SER A 218 2.31 6.16 -19.57
CA SER A 218 2.72 4.87 -19.01
C SER A 218 3.40 5.00 -17.64
N LEU A 219 2.86 5.86 -16.77
CA LEU A 219 3.37 6.09 -15.43
C LEU A 219 2.75 5.16 -14.39
N PHE A 220 1.51 4.78 -14.59
CA PHE A 220 0.70 3.97 -13.69
C PHE A 220 -0.13 2.95 -14.47
N GLY A 221 -0.20 1.73 -13.95
CA GLY A 221 -0.96 0.64 -14.52
C GLY A 221 -2.21 0.32 -13.70
N LEU A 222 -3.32 0.08 -14.39
CA LEU A 222 -4.48 -0.62 -13.85
C LEU A 222 -4.54 -2.02 -14.46
N VAL A 223 -4.57 -3.02 -13.58
CA VAL A 223 -4.50 -4.43 -13.95
C VAL A 223 -5.76 -5.12 -13.48
N VAL A 224 -6.43 -5.81 -14.39
CA VAL A 224 -7.57 -6.68 -14.05
C VAL A 224 -7.08 -8.12 -14.05
N GLY A 225 -7.32 -8.79 -12.93
CA GLY A 225 -7.06 -10.21 -12.77
C GLY A 225 -8.31 -11.00 -12.45
N ALA A 226 -8.28 -12.27 -12.84
CA ALA A 226 -9.27 -13.26 -12.47
C ALA A 226 -8.63 -14.39 -11.68
N ARG A 227 -9.46 -15.18 -11.01
CA ARG A 227 -9.01 -16.39 -10.34
C ARG A 227 -8.69 -17.45 -11.40
N ALA A 228 -7.44 -17.95 -11.38
CA ALA A 228 -7.03 -19.13 -12.14
C ALA A 228 -7.58 -20.42 -11.52
#